data_AF-A0A1B7MEF6-F1
#
_entry.id   AF-A0A1B7MEF6-F1
#
_cell.length_a   1.000
_cell.length_b   1.000
_cell.length_c   1.000
_cell.angle_alpha   90.00
_cell.angle_beta   90.00
_cell.angle_gamma   90.00
#
_symmetry.space_group_name_H-M   'P 1'
#
loop_
_entity.id
_entity.type
_entity.pdbx_description
1 polymer ?
#
loop_
_entity_poly.entity_id
_entity_poly.type
_entity_poly.pdbx_seq_one_letter_code
_entity_poly.pdbx_strand_id
1 'polypeptide(L)'
;TITIMELHRHMGHIAPSVACCLAENGLVPGIKVDLSSGEKVFCESCMYAKATRKPIAKEQEGEHAKDFAGEVHSDLWGPAPV
;
A
#
# COMPACT_ATOMS: atom_id res chain seq x y z
N THR A 1 2.87 -13.37 -25.48
CA THR A 1 3.74 -13.31 -24.31
C THR A 1 3.21 -12.21 -23.43
N ILE A 2 3.05 -12.45 -22.13
CA ILE A 2 2.55 -11.46 -21.18
C ILE A 2 3.68 -10.99 -20.27
N THR A 3 3.57 -9.80 -19.71
CA THR A 3 4.51 -9.27 -18.72
C THR A 3 4.27 -9.88 -17.34
N ILE A 4 5.24 -9.72 -16.44
CA ILE A 4 5.07 -10.05 -15.01
C ILE A 4 3.84 -9.35 -14.41
N MET A 5 3.54 -8.12 -14.83
CA MET A 5 2.41 -7.37 -14.28
C MET A 5 1.06 -7.84 -14.79
N GLU A 6 0.98 -8.26 -16.04
CA GLU A 6 -0.22 -8.92 -16.55
C GLU A 6 -0.45 -10.24 -15.82
N LEU A 7 0.60 -11.04 -15.60
CA LEU A 7 0.51 -12.27 -14.82
C LEU A 7 0.05 -11.99 -13.37
N HIS A 8 0.64 -10.98 -12.72
CA HIS A 8 0.24 -10.52 -11.39
C HIS A 8 -1.26 -10.21 -11.31
N ARG A 9 -1.83 -9.54 -12.33
CA ARG A 9 -3.27 -9.22 -12.41
C ARG A 9 -4.11 -10.47 -12.68
N HIS A 10 -3.72 -11.29 -13.65
CA HIS A 10 -4.43 -12.52 -14.01
C HIS A 10 -4.50 -13.52 -12.83
N MET A 11 -3.50 -13.51 -11.96
CA MET A 11 -3.46 -14.35 -10.76
C MET A 11 -4.12 -13.69 -9.53
N GLY A 12 -4.90 -12.63 -9.71
CA GLY A 12 -5.66 -12.02 -8.61
C GLY A 12 -4.83 -11.09 -7.73
N HIS A 13 -3.92 -10.33 -8.33
CA HIS A 13 -3.06 -9.36 -7.66
C HIS A 13 -2.12 -9.99 -6.59
N ILE A 14 -1.55 -11.15 -6.89
CA ILE A 14 -0.41 -11.69 -6.11
C ILE A 14 0.77 -10.72 -6.15
N ALA A 15 1.70 -10.84 -5.20
CA ALA A 15 2.90 -10.02 -5.19
C ALA A 15 3.66 -10.18 -6.53
N PRO A 16 4.11 -9.09 -7.19
CA PRO A 16 4.85 -9.18 -8.45
C PRO A 16 6.09 -10.08 -8.36
N SER A 17 6.77 -10.11 -7.22
CA SER A 17 7.89 -11.02 -6.95
C SER A 17 7.48 -12.50 -6.97
N VAL A 18 6.27 -12.82 -6.47
CA VAL A 18 5.72 -14.18 -6.54
C VAL A 18 5.36 -14.53 -7.98
N ALA A 19 4.76 -13.60 -8.73
CA ALA A 19 4.49 -13.80 -10.15
C ALA A 19 5.79 -14.05 -10.94
N CYS A 20 6.87 -13.33 -10.62
CA CYS A 20 8.21 -13.54 -11.19
C CYS A 20 8.75 -14.93 -10.87
N CYS A 21 8.75 -15.31 -9.59
CA CYS A 21 9.19 -16.62 -9.13
C CYS A 21 8.40 -17.77 -9.80
N LEU A 22 7.09 -17.63 -9.96
CA LEU A 22 6.27 -18.62 -10.65
C LEU A 22 6.64 -18.76 -12.14
N ALA A 23 6.90 -17.64 -12.81
CA ALA A 23 7.30 -17.63 -14.22
C ALA A 23 8.71 -18.21 -14.41
N GLU A 24 9.67 -17.83 -13.57
CA GLU A 24 11.06 -18.31 -13.60
C GLU A 24 11.16 -19.82 -13.33
N ASN A 25 10.37 -20.33 -12.38
CA ASN A 25 10.33 -21.76 -12.05
C ASN A 25 9.44 -22.59 -12.99
N GLY A 26 8.85 -21.98 -14.03
CA GLY A 26 8.00 -22.69 -14.99
C GLY A 26 6.70 -23.24 -14.39
N LEU A 27 6.23 -22.66 -13.27
CA LEU A 27 5.04 -23.11 -12.52
C LEU A 27 3.72 -22.59 -13.10
N VAL A 28 3.78 -21.82 -14.18
CA VAL A 28 2.62 -21.35 -14.97
C VAL A 28 2.69 -21.93 -16.38
N PRO A 29 2.40 -23.24 -16.55
CA PRO A 29 2.49 -23.90 -17.84
C PRO A 29 1.51 -23.30 -18.84
N GLY A 30 1.91 -23.25 -20.11
CA GLY A 30 1.08 -22.74 -21.20
C GLY A 30 1.06 -21.22 -21.34
N ILE A 31 1.68 -20.47 -20.41
CA ILE A 31 1.78 -19.02 -20.48
C ILE A 31 3.22 -18.62 -20.80
N LYS A 32 3.43 -17.94 -21.93
CA LYS A 32 4.72 -17.30 -22.24
C LYS A 32 4.81 -15.99 -21.49
N VAL A 33 5.75 -15.88 -20.55
CA VAL A 33 5.96 -14.68 -19.74
C VAL A 33 7.27 -14.00 -20.14
N ASP A 34 7.23 -12.69 -20.32
CA ASP A 34 8.40 -11.86 -20.57
C ASP A 34 9.09 -11.53 -19.24
N LEU A 35 10.28 -12.09 -19.03
CA LEU A 35 11.11 -11.87 -17.86
C LEU A 35 12.07 -10.69 -18.00
N SER A 36 12.09 -10.01 -19.17
CA SER A 36 12.95 -8.84 -19.39
C SER A 36 12.40 -7.57 -18.74
N SER A 37 11.10 -7.55 -18.42
CA SER A 37 10.47 -6.46 -17.68
C SER A 37 10.92 -6.49 -16.22
N GLY A 38 11.66 -5.47 -15.78
CA GLY A 38 12.28 -5.41 -14.46
C GLY A 38 11.34 -5.61 -13.25
N GLU A 39 11.96 -5.92 -12.12
CA GLU A 39 11.38 -6.54 -10.91
C GLU A 39 10.33 -5.71 -10.14
N LYS A 40 10.21 -4.40 -10.39
CA LYS A 40 9.34 -3.51 -9.61
C LYS A 40 8.51 -2.61 -10.51
N VAL A 41 7.25 -3.00 -10.68
CA VAL A 41 6.27 -2.19 -11.40
C VAL A 41 5.12 -1.88 -10.44
N PHE A 42 4.75 -0.60 -10.42
CA PHE A 42 3.69 -0.06 -9.57
C PHE A 42 2.32 -0.59 -10.00
N CYS A 43 1.51 -1.03 -9.03
CA CYS A 43 0.10 -1.36 -9.23
C CYS A 43 -0.76 -0.55 -8.27
N GLU A 44 -1.58 0.34 -8.82
CA GLU A 44 -2.47 1.23 -8.06
C GLU A 44 -3.46 0.45 -7.18
N SER A 45 -4.10 -0.59 -7.74
CA SER A 45 -5.04 -1.44 -7.00
C SER A 45 -4.37 -2.13 -5.81
N CYS A 46 -3.14 -2.64 -5.99
CA CYS A 46 -2.36 -3.23 -4.89
C CYS A 46 -2.00 -2.20 -3.84
N MET A 47 -1.61 -0.99 -4.23
CA MET A 47 -1.30 0.04 -3.25
C MET A 47 -2.55 0.39 -2.44
N TYR A 48 -3.67 0.64 -3.10
CA TYR A 48 -4.88 1.04 -2.39
C TYR A 48 -5.39 -0.07 -1.46
N ALA A 49 -5.33 -1.33 -1.90
CA ALA A 49 -5.87 -2.46 -1.15
C ALA A 49 -4.88 -3.07 -0.12
N LYS A 50 -3.57 -3.03 -0.38
CA LYS A 50 -2.54 -3.74 0.41
C LYS A 50 -1.52 -2.81 1.07
N ALA A 51 -1.57 -1.49 0.86
CA ALA A 51 -0.66 -0.60 1.57
C ALA A 51 -0.88 -0.72 3.07
N THR A 52 0.18 -1.09 3.78
CA THR A 52 0.22 -0.99 5.23
C THR A 52 0.32 0.48 5.61
N ARG A 53 -0.63 0.98 6.40
CA ARG A 53 -0.49 2.30 7.02
C ARG A 53 0.57 2.20 8.10
N LYS A 54 1.48 3.19 8.18
CA LYS A 54 2.31 3.35 9.38
C LYS A 54 1.38 3.52 10.59
N PRO A 55 1.66 2.87 11.74
CA PRO A 55 0.89 3.12 12.94
C PRO A 55 0.97 4.62 13.26
N ILE A 56 -0.18 5.22 13.55
CA ILE A 56 -0.20 6.55 14.16
C ILE A 56 0.16 6.35 15.62
N ALA A 57 1.06 7.18 16.15
CA ALA A 57 1.34 7.19 17.58
C ALA A 57 0.02 7.44 18.35
N LYS A 58 -0.16 6.72 19.47
CA LYS A 58 -1.34 6.88 20.33
C LYS A 58 -1.29 8.19 21.11
N GLU A 59 -0.09 8.67 21.36
CA GLU A 59 0.20 9.87 22.12
C GLU A 59 0.85 10.88 21.18
N GLN A 60 0.54 12.15 21.39
CA GLN A 60 1.21 13.23 20.69
C GLN A 60 2.62 13.36 21.26
N GLU A 61 3.61 13.19 20.41
CA GLU A 61 5.00 13.48 20.74
C GLU A 61 5.28 14.93 20.30
N GLY A 62 5.75 15.78 21.23
CA GLY A 62 6.06 17.19 20.97
C GLY A 62 6.29 17.99 22.25
N GLU A 63 6.92 19.17 22.15
CA GLU A 63 7.00 20.08 23.29
C GLU A 63 5.62 20.68 23.58
N HIS A 64 5.22 20.68 24.85
CA HIS A 64 4.03 21.40 25.30
C HIS A 64 4.34 22.89 25.47
N ALA A 65 3.30 23.73 25.33
CA ALA A 65 3.38 25.14 25.71
C ALA A 65 3.84 25.27 27.17
N LYS A 66 4.86 26.10 27.41
CA LYS A 66 5.46 26.35 28.73
C LYS A 66 4.71 27.44 29.51
N ASP A 67 4.07 28.34 28.77
CA ASP A 67 3.33 29.47 29.31
C ASP A 67 1.83 29.21 29.30
N PHE A 68 1.13 29.78 30.29
CA PHE A 68 -0.32 29.70 30.36
C PHE A 68 -0.97 30.30 29.10
N ALA A 69 -1.88 29.55 28.48
CA ALA A 69 -2.53 29.90 27.22
C ALA A 69 -1.57 30.13 26.03
N GLY A 70 -0.33 29.62 26.10
CA GLY A 70 0.62 29.65 24.98
C GLY A 70 0.17 28.82 23.77
N GLU A 71 -0.69 27.81 24.00
CA GLU A 71 -1.37 27.04 22.96
C GLU A 71 -2.79 26.66 23.42
N VAL A 72 -3.78 26.78 22.52
CA VAL A 72 -5.18 26.43 22.78
C VAL A 72 -5.69 25.55 21.63
N HIS A 73 -6.11 24.34 21.97
CA HIS A 73 -6.78 23.44 21.04
C HIS A 73 -8.29 23.54 21.24
N SER A 74 -9.02 23.87 20.18
CA SER A 74 -10.49 23.85 20.17
C SER A 74 -10.98 22.96 19.04
N ASP A 75 -12.03 22.19 19.27
CA ASP A 75 -12.71 21.41 18.24
C ASP A 75 -14.22 21.63 18.33
N LEU A 76 -14.92 21.42 17.22
CA LEU A 76 -16.37 21.52 17.15
C LEU A 76 -16.99 20.18 17.53
N TRP A 77 -17.89 20.21 18.52
CA TRP A 77 -18.73 19.07 18.82
C TRP A 77 -20.03 19.11 18.01
N GLY A 78 -20.34 18.03 17.28
CA GLY A 78 -21.61 17.91 16.56
C GLY A 78 -21.69 16.72 15.60
N PRO A 79 -22.83 16.58 14.88
CA PRO A 79 -24.03 17.42 14.96
C PRO A 79 -24.81 17.21 16.27
N ALA A 80 -25.30 18.29 16.87
CA ALA A 80 -26.15 18.24 18.06
C ALA A 80 -27.64 18.37 17.68
N PRO A 81 -28.55 17.63 18.33
CA PRO A 81 -29.98 17.83 18.15
C PRO A 81 -30.41 19.21 18.66
N VAL A 82 -31.38 19.81 17.97
CA VAL A 82 -32.07 21.04 18.38
C VAL A 82 -33.27 20.74 19.27
#